data_AF-A0A6J4QL98-F1
#
_entry.id   AF-A0A6J4QL98-F1
#
_cell.length_a   1.000
_cell.length_b   1.000
_cell.length_c   1.000
_cell.angle_alpha   90.00
_cell.angle_beta   90.00
_cell.angle_gamma   90.00
#
_symmetry.space_group_name_H-M   'P 1'
#
loop_
_entity.id
_entity.type
_entity.pdbx_description
1 polymer ?
#
loop_
_entity_poly.entity_id
_entity_poly.type
_entity_poly.pdbx_seq_one_letter_code
_entity_poly.pdbx_strand_id
1 'polypeptide(L)'
;MTTEIDRRRLLRQGSLMAPFLALGALGGTAASASEPPAATGATHRSLIGAWAIRVTFTEDPVPPEVGLFAFTSDQLFYGTTSRSDTLGVGSWRTTRQGFGYAFRHLMHDADGTWIGEVRAVQEGRMTSADTWSASGTGTVLDTEGREIAVRRTATAGTRY
;
A
#
# COMPACT_ATOMS: atom_id res chain seq x y z
N MET A 1 30.20 6.54 11.05
CA MET A 1 30.08 7.19 9.73
C MET A 1 28.61 7.52 9.53
N THR A 2 28.25 8.76 9.83
CA THR A 2 26.87 9.28 9.80
C THR A 2 26.58 9.82 8.42
N THR A 3 25.65 9.18 7.70
CA THR A 3 25.18 9.64 6.40
C THR A 3 24.11 10.70 6.63
N GLU A 4 24.56 11.95 6.78
CA GLU A 4 23.70 13.13 6.82
C GLU A 4 23.07 13.29 5.42
N ILE A 5 21.81 12.89 5.28
CA ILE A 5 21.07 13.06 4.03
C ILE A 5 20.81 14.56 3.85
N ASP A 6 21.49 15.13 2.86
CA ASP A 6 21.55 16.56 2.56
C ASP A 6 20.17 17.11 2.15
N ARG A 7 19.50 17.73 3.14
CA ARG A 7 18.19 18.40 3.03
C ARG A 7 18.13 19.43 1.90
N ARG A 8 19.27 19.94 1.42
CA ARG A 8 19.33 21.01 0.42
C ARG A 8 19.07 20.54 -1.01
N ARG A 9 19.11 19.23 -1.28
CA ARG A 9 18.93 18.70 -2.64
C ARG A 9 17.46 18.61 -3.07
N LEU A 10 16.52 18.58 -2.13
CA LEU A 10 15.08 18.39 -2.41
C LEU A 10 14.34 19.66 -2.85
N LEU A 11 14.94 20.86 -2.69
CA LEU A 11 14.28 22.14 -2.93
C LEU A 11 14.46 22.72 -4.34
N ARG A 12 15.05 21.98 -5.30
CA ARG A 12 15.44 22.52 -6.61
C ARG A 12 14.60 22.11 -7.82
N GLN A 13 13.50 21.37 -7.66
CA GLN A 13 12.65 20.95 -8.78
C GLN A 13 11.21 21.40 -8.58
N GLY A 14 10.97 22.71 -8.74
CA GLY A 14 9.64 23.31 -8.80
C GLY A 14 9.49 24.16 -10.05
N SER A 15 8.70 23.69 -11.02
CA SER A 15 8.05 24.41 -12.14
C SER A 15 7.39 23.32 -13.03
N LEU A 16 6.14 23.33 -13.54
CA LEU A 16 5.17 24.36 -13.89
C LEU A 16 3.75 23.75 -13.98
N MET A 17 2.76 24.65 -13.95
CA MET A 17 1.31 24.52 -14.10
C MET A 17 0.80 23.90 -15.42
N ALA A 18 -0.40 23.29 -15.38
CA ALA A 18 -1.56 23.68 -16.22
C ALA A 18 -2.85 22.90 -15.86
N PRO A 19 -4.03 23.54 -15.78
CA PRO A 19 -5.33 22.89 -15.68
C PRO A 19 -5.95 22.66 -17.08
N PHE A 20 -6.48 21.46 -17.35
CA PHE A 20 -7.34 21.23 -18.51
C PHE A 20 -8.80 21.15 -18.07
N LEU A 21 -9.57 22.16 -18.47
CA LEU A 21 -11.03 22.13 -18.56
C LEU A 21 -11.42 21.32 -19.80
N ALA A 22 -12.33 20.36 -19.65
CA ALA A 22 -13.06 19.79 -20.78
C ALA A 22 -14.52 19.54 -20.37
N LEU A 23 -15.41 20.43 -20.81
CA LEU A 23 -16.84 20.17 -20.96
C LEU A 23 -17.04 19.31 -22.21
N GLY A 24 -17.89 18.28 -22.13
CA GLY A 24 -18.30 17.44 -23.26
C GLY A 24 -19.61 16.71 -22.98
N ALA A 25 -20.52 16.76 -23.94
CA ALA A 25 -21.95 16.55 -23.82
C ALA A 25 -22.47 15.09 -23.88
N LEU A 26 -23.66 14.91 -23.30
CA LEU A 26 -24.83 14.11 -23.71
C LEU A 26 -24.65 12.74 -24.40
N GLY A 27 -25.38 11.75 -23.85
CA GLY A 27 -26.19 10.82 -24.65
C GLY A 27 -25.79 9.34 -24.58
N GLY A 28 -26.74 8.49 -24.16
CA GLY A 28 -26.73 7.06 -24.46
C GLY A 28 -27.03 6.15 -23.26
N THR A 29 -28.29 5.78 -23.06
CA THR A 29 -28.68 4.66 -22.21
C THR A 29 -28.26 3.34 -22.89
N ALA A 30 -27.13 2.77 -22.49
CA ALA A 30 -26.78 1.41 -22.82
C ALA A 30 -27.24 0.47 -21.70
N ALA A 31 -28.15 -0.43 -22.03
CA ALA A 31 -28.61 -1.51 -21.16
C ALA A 31 -27.40 -2.31 -20.65
N SER A 32 -27.16 -2.28 -19.35
CA SER A 32 -26.16 -3.13 -18.72
C SER A 32 -26.69 -4.56 -18.71
N ALA A 33 -26.12 -5.39 -19.58
CA ALA A 33 -26.23 -6.83 -19.44
C ALA A 33 -25.65 -7.20 -18.07
N SER A 34 -26.50 -7.73 -17.19
CA SER A 34 -26.11 -8.21 -15.87
C SER A 34 -25.17 -9.41 -16.05
N GLU A 35 -23.87 -9.13 -15.99
CA GLU A 35 -22.82 -10.15 -15.90
C GLU A 35 -23.07 -10.98 -14.61
N PRO A 36 -23.05 -12.33 -14.69
CA PRO A 36 -23.30 -13.16 -13.51
C PRO A 36 -22.25 -12.84 -12.43
N PRO A 37 -22.65 -12.80 -11.14
CA PRO A 37 -21.74 -12.44 -10.07
C PRO A 37 -20.57 -13.43 -10.05
N ALA A 38 -19.38 -12.93 -10.38
CA ALA A 38 -18.14 -13.65 -10.19
C ALA A 38 -18.09 -14.17 -8.74
N ALA A 39 -17.65 -15.42 -8.56
CA ALA A 39 -17.52 -16.11 -7.29
C ALA A 39 -16.59 -15.37 -6.32
N THR A 40 -17.10 -14.32 -5.70
CA THR A 40 -16.39 -13.37 -4.83
C THR A 40 -16.28 -13.89 -3.40
N GLY A 41 -17.04 -14.94 -3.04
CA GLY A 41 -17.07 -15.49 -1.69
C GLY A 41 -15.89 -16.40 -1.31
N ALA A 42 -15.31 -17.13 -2.27
CA ALA A 42 -14.25 -18.11 -1.99
C ALA A 42 -12.88 -17.44 -1.75
N THR A 43 -12.57 -16.39 -2.52
CA THR A 43 -11.32 -15.61 -2.36
C THR A 43 -11.31 -14.80 -1.07
N HIS A 44 -12.47 -14.31 -0.61
CA HIS A 44 -12.62 -13.55 0.63
C HIS A 44 -12.19 -14.34 1.87
N ARG A 45 -12.61 -15.60 2.00
CA ARG A 45 -12.25 -16.43 3.16
C ARG A 45 -10.78 -16.83 3.17
N SER A 46 -10.17 -16.96 1.99
CA SER A 46 -8.78 -17.41 1.87
C SER A 46 -7.78 -16.39 2.40
N LEU A 47 -8.06 -15.08 2.27
CA LEU A 47 -7.14 -14.03 2.70
C LEU A 47 -7.17 -13.80 4.22
N ILE A 48 -8.30 -14.04 4.88
CA ILE A 48 -8.46 -13.80 6.33
C ILE A 48 -7.47 -14.65 7.12
N GLY A 49 -6.76 -14.03 8.05
CA GLY A 49 -5.73 -14.65 8.89
C GLY A 49 -4.44 -13.86 8.90
N ALA A 50 -3.40 -14.49 9.45
CA ALA A 50 -2.05 -13.93 9.55
C ALA A 50 -1.10 -14.52 8.49
N TRP A 51 -0.16 -13.71 8.05
CA TRP A 51 0.73 -13.99 6.93
C TRP A 51 2.13 -13.50 7.24
N ALA A 52 3.12 -14.39 7.12
CA ALA A 52 4.50 -13.97 6.96
C ALA A 52 4.63 -13.23 5.64
N ILE A 53 5.20 -12.03 5.65
CA ILE A 53 5.34 -11.22 4.44
C ILE A 53 6.80 -10.90 4.13
N ARG A 54 7.04 -10.61 2.85
CA ARG A 54 8.25 -9.98 2.34
C ARG A 54 7.85 -8.79 1.45
N VAL A 55 8.30 -7.59 1.81
CA VAL A 55 8.17 -6.38 0.99
C VAL A 55 9.47 -6.13 0.23
N THR A 56 9.38 -5.91 -1.06
CA THR A 56 10.49 -5.49 -1.93
C THR A 56 10.21 -4.09 -2.48
N PHE A 57 11.25 -3.27 -2.54
CA PHE A 57 11.21 -1.93 -3.13
C PHE A 57 11.80 -2.02 -4.53
N THR A 58 10.99 -1.74 -5.56
CA THR A 58 11.36 -2.12 -6.95
C THR A 58 12.29 -1.13 -7.64
N GLU A 59 12.40 0.10 -7.11
CA GLU A 59 13.07 1.21 -7.80
C GLU A 59 14.28 1.78 -7.05
N ASP A 60 14.48 1.36 -5.79
CA ASP A 60 15.52 1.90 -4.92
C ASP A 60 16.37 0.76 -4.34
N PRO A 61 17.65 1.00 -4.02
CA PRO A 61 18.53 0.02 -3.38
C PRO A 61 18.20 -0.16 -1.88
N VAL A 62 16.91 -0.21 -1.55
CA VAL A 62 16.41 -0.42 -0.19
C VAL A 62 16.34 -1.93 0.05
N PRO A 63 16.98 -2.46 1.11
CA PRO A 63 16.87 -3.86 1.46
C PRO A 63 15.40 -4.27 1.64
N PRO A 64 15.04 -5.50 1.26
CA PRO A 64 13.69 -6.01 1.47
C PRO A 64 13.38 -6.10 2.96
N GLU A 65 12.11 -5.94 3.29
CA GLU A 65 11.59 -6.06 4.65
C GLU A 65 10.84 -7.38 4.79
N VAL A 66 10.91 -7.97 5.99
CA VAL A 66 10.12 -9.14 6.36
C VAL A 66 9.21 -8.77 7.52
N GLY A 67 8.06 -9.44 7.67
CA GLY A 67 7.10 -9.01 8.66
C GLY A 67 5.91 -9.94 8.81
N LEU A 68 4.88 -9.43 9.49
CA LEU A 68 3.61 -10.11 9.69
C LEU A 68 2.47 -9.18 9.29
N PHE A 69 1.61 -9.62 8.38
CA PHE A 69 0.34 -8.96 8.07
C PHE A 69 -0.84 -9.81 8.54
N ALA A 70 -1.91 -9.16 8.96
CA ALA A 70 -3.18 -9.81 9.30
C ALA A 70 -4.34 -9.10 8.60
N PHE A 71 -5.21 -9.91 7.98
CA PHE A 71 -6.46 -9.47 7.36
C PHE A 71 -7.61 -10.06 8.14
N THR A 72 -8.51 -9.23 8.64
CA THR A 72 -9.64 -9.67 9.47
C THR A 72 -10.93 -9.75 8.66
N SER A 73 -11.94 -10.46 9.19
CA SER A 73 -13.25 -10.62 8.53
C SER A 73 -14.07 -9.34 8.46
N ASP A 74 -13.79 -8.36 9.33
CA ASP A 74 -14.41 -7.03 9.37
C ASP A 74 -13.64 -5.99 8.55
N GLN A 75 -12.84 -6.46 7.58
CA GLN A 75 -12.13 -5.61 6.60
C GLN A 75 -11.05 -4.71 7.20
N LEU A 76 -10.53 -5.05 8.39
CA LEU A 76 -9.37 -4.39 8.99
C LEU A 76 -8.06 -5.06 8.58
N PHE A 77 -7.04 -4.23 8.46
CA PHE A 77 -5.67 -4.65 8.17
C PHE A 77 -4.76 -4.24 9.33
N TYR A 78 -3.88 -5.16 9.72
CA TYR A 78 -2.79 -4.91 10.66
C TYR A 78 -1.49 -5.41 10.05
N GLY A 79 -0.40 -4.67 10.24
CA GLY A 79 0.89 -5.11 9.71
C GLY A 79 2.08 -4.50 10.41
N THR A 80 3.15 -5.26 10.56
CA THR A 80 4.46 -4.78 11.03
C THR A 80 5.56 -5.41 10.19
N THR A 81 6.71 -4.75 10.12
CA THR A 81 7.89 -5.23 9.40
C THR A 81 9.12 -5.13 10.29
N SER A 82 10.21 -5.78 9.89
CA SER A 82 11.49 -5.78 10.60
C SER A 82 12.13 -4.41 10.75
N ARG A 83 11.62 -3.38 10.06
CA ARG A 83 12.12 -2.00 10.12
C ARG A 83 11.14 -1.05 10.80
N SER A 84 10.11 -1.62 11.41
CA SER A 84 9.03 -0.91 12.04
C SER A 84 8.99 -1.26 13.52
N ASP A 85 8.75 -0.24 14.33
CA ASP A 85 8.55 -0.35 15.77
C ASP A 85 7.07 -0.27 16.16
N THR A 86 6.20 0.09 15.21
CA THR A 86 4.76 0.23 15.45
C THR A 86 3.91 -0.69 14.58
N LEU A 87 2.68 -0.92 15.01
CA LEU A 87 1.70 -1.64 14.21
C LEU A 87 1.08 -0.68 13.18
N GLY A 88 1.27 -1.00 11.91
CA GLY A 88 0.51 -0.39 10.83
C GLY A 88 -0.95 -0.82 10.89
N VAL A 89 -1.86 0.13 10.68
CA VAL A 89 -3.32 -0.09 10.76
C VAL A 89 -3.97 0.44 9.50
N GLY A 90 -4.94 -0.31 8.99
CA GLY A 90 -5.59 0.01 7.74
C GLY A 90 -6.88 -0.76 7.52
N SER A 91 -7.27 -0.82 6.26
CA SER A 91 -8.40 -1.61 5.79
C SER A 91 -8.03 -2.40 4.55
N TRP A 92 -8.84 -3.42 4.27
CA TRP A 92 -8.75 -4.17 3.03
C TRP A 92 -10.13 -4.43 2.46
N ARG A 93 -10.17 -4.77 1.17
CA ARG A 93 -11.40 -5.04 0.44
C ARG A 93 -11.14 -6.09 -0.63
N THR A 94 -12.18 -6.82 -1.01
CA THR A 94 -12.15 -7.63 -2.22
C THR A 94 -12.25 -6.73 -3.45
N THR A 95 -11.58 -7.13 -4.52
CA THR A 95 -11.75 -6.55 -5.85
C THR A 95 -12.14 -7.64 -6.84
N ARG A 96 -12.54 -7.27 -8.05
CA ARG A 96 -12.88 -8.26 -9.10
C ARG A 96 -11.72 -9.19 -9.45
N GLN A 97 -10.48 -8.72 -9.24
CA GLN A 97 -9.26 -9.42 -9.63
C GLN A 97 -8.49 -10.01 -8.42
N GLY A 98 -8.98 -9.80 -7.20
CA GLY A 98 -8.32 -10.25 -5.97
C GLY A 98 -8.74 -9.42 -4.77
N PHE A 99 -7.81 -8.65 -4.22
CA PHE A 99 -8.02 -7.80 -3.06
C PHE A 99 -7.17 -6.53 -3.14
N GLY A 100 -7.61 -5.49 -2.45
CA GLY A 100 -6.82 -4.28 -2.24
C GLY A 100 -6.72 -4.00 -0.75
N TYR A 101 -5.61 -3.41 -0.32
CA TYR A 101 -5.44 -2.96 1.05
C TYR A 101 -4.71 -1.62 1.10
N ALA A 102 -5.06 -0.83 2.10
CA ALA A 102 -4.41 0.43 2.39
C ALA A 102 -4.17 0.54 3.88
N PHE A 103 -2.98 0.99 4.26
CA PHE A 103 -2.63 1.15 5.67
C PHE A 103 -1.74 2.35 5.88
N ARG A 104 -1.69 2.81 7.13
CA ARG A 104 -0.72 3.79 7.59
C ARG A 104 0.22 3.17 8.61
N HIS A 105 1.43 3.69 8.65
CA HIS A 105 2.49 3.27 9.55
C HIS A 105 3.18 4.52 10.11
N LEU A 106 3.28 4.66 11.43
CA LEU A 106 4.05 5.74 12.02
C LEU A 106 5.53 5.43 11.98
N MET A 107 6.33 6.42 11.62
CA MET A 107 7.79 6.33 11.64
C MET A 107 8.32 7.07 12.85
N HIS A 108 9.18 6.41 13.62
CA HIS A 108 9.94 7.03 14.70
C HIS A 108 11.44 6.95 14.41
N ASP A 109 12.20 7.89 14.95
CA ASP A 109 13.65 7.76 15.03
C ASP A 109 14.08 6.81 16.17
N ALA A 110 15.40 6.66 16.37
CA ALA A 110 15.95 5.75 17.37
C ALA A 110 15.59 6.15 18.82
N ASP A 111 15.23 7.41 19.06
CA ASP A 111 14.82 7.92 20.36
C ASP A 111 13.30 7.80 20.57
N GLY A 112 12.57 7.26 19.59
CA GLY A 112 11.12 7.15 19.61
C GLY A 112 10.40 8.44 19.24
N THR A 113 11.11 9.44 18.71
CA THR A 113 10.48 10.69 18.25
C THR A 113 9.76 10.43 16.94
N TRP A 114 8.50 10.85 16.85
CA TRP A 114 7.73 10.74 15.62
C TRP A 114 8.32 11.64 14.52
N ILE A 115 8.66 11.04 13.38
CA ILE A 115 9.30 11.72 12.24
C ILE A 115 8.43 11.72 10.97
N GLY A 116 7.24 11.14 11.02
CA GLY A 116 6.32 11.09 9.89
C GLY A 116 5.55 9.77 9.80
N GLU A 117 5.01 9.49 8.62
CA GLU A 117 4.27 8.25 8.38
C GLU A 117 4.48 7.71 6.97
N VAL A 118 4.25 6.41 6.80
CA VAL A 118 4.08 5.78 5.50
C VAL A 118 2.61 5.48 5.28
N ARG A 119 2.07 5.87 4.13
CA ARG A 119 0.76 5.42 3.65
C ARG A 119 0.96 4.50 2.47
N ALA A 120 0.49 3.27 2.58
CA ALA A 120 0.59 2.30 1.51
C ALA A 120 -0.78 2.02 0.91
N VAL A 121 -0.82 1.84 -0.42
CA VAL A 121 -1.98 1.36 -1.16
C VAL A 121 -1.50 0.25 -2.09
N GLN A 122 -2.15 -0.90 -2.01
CA GLN A 122 -1.72 -2.14 -2.66
C GLN A 122 -2.92 -2.84 -3.28
N GLU A 123 -2.70 -3.45 -4.44
CA GLU A 123 -3.64 -4.37 -5.07
C GLU A 123 -2.93 -5.71 -5.26
N GLY A 124 -3.63 -6.79 -4.94
CA GLY A 124 -3.06 -8.13 -4.89
C GLY A 124 -4.05 -9.22 -5.22
N ARG A 125 -3.53 -10.43 -5.27
CA ARG A 125 -4.28 -11.65 -5.57
C ARG A 125 -3.68 -12.85 -4.85
N MET A 126 -4.54 -13.79 -4.50
CA MET A 126 -4.11 -15.10 -4.05
C MET A 126 -3.39 -15.81 -5.19
N THR A 127 -2.26 -16.44 -4.90
CA THR A 127 -1.51 -17.29 -5.84
C THR A 127 -1.69 -18.77 -5.53
N SER A 128 -2.08 -19.10 -4.30
CA SER A 128 -2.59 -20.40 -3.86
C SER A 128 -3.50 -20.21 -2.65
N ALA A 129 -3.91 -21.29 -1.98
CA ALA A 129 -4.62 -21.20 -0.69
C ALA A 129 -3.77 -20.53 0.41
N ASP A 130 -2.45 -20.73 0.36
CA ASP A 130 -1.50 -20.35 1.41
C ASP A 130 -0.47 -19.32 0.97
N THR A 131 -0.64 -18.74 -0.22
CA THR A 131 0.24 -17.69 -0.73
C THR A 131 -0.52 -16.61 -1.50
N TRP A 132 -0.02 -15.38 -1.45
CA TRP A 132 -0.51 -14.26 -2.24
C TRP A 132 0.61 -13.31 -2.64
N SER A 133 0.32 -12.47 -3.64
CA SER A 133 1.20 -11.38 -4.08
C SER A 133 0.41 -10.10 -4.28
N ALA A 134 0.98 -8.96 -3.89
CA ALA A 134 0.43 -7.63 -4.10
C ALA A 134 1.51 -6.66 -4.60
N SER A 135 1.09 -5.58 -5.23
CA SER A 135 1.97 -4.48 -5.62
C SER A 135 1.24 -3.15 -5.53
N GLY A 136 2.00 -2.08 -5.36
CA GLY A 136 1.45 -0.75 -5.27
C GLY A 136 2.50 0.26 -4.83
N THR A 137 2.07 1.25 -4.07
CA THR A 137 2.93 2.35 -3.62
C THR A 137 2.92 2.48 -2.11
N GLY A 138 4.06 2.89 -1.56
CA GLY A 138 4.19 3.47 -0.23
C GLY A 138 4.60 4.94 -0.38
N THR A 139 3.79 5.85 0.14
CA THR A 139 4.07 7.28 0.20
C THR A 139 4.58 7.62 1.60
N VAL A 140 5.77 8.21 1.67
CA VAL A 140 6.37 8.69 2.91
C VAL A 140 6.00 10.15 3.09
N LEU A 141 5.44 10.49 4.24
CA LEU A 141 5.05 11.83 4.63
C LEU A 141 5.86 12.29 5.84
N ASP A 142 6.23 13.57 5.87
CA ASP A 142 6.82 14.20 7.06
C ASP A 142 5.76 14.47 8.15
N THR A 143 6.19 15.05 9.28
CA THR A 143 5.32 15.38 10.41
C THR A 143 4.26 16.45 10.11
N GLU A 144 4.39 17.18 9.01
CA GLU A 144 3.41 18.16 8.53
C GLU A 144 2.47 17.57 7.46
N GLY A 145 2.64 16.28 7.14
CA GLY A 145 1.86 15.59 6.11
C GLY A 145 2.29 15.91 4.68
N ARG A 146 3.49 16.47 4.48
CA ARG A 146 4.04 16.68 3.14
C ARG A 146 4.67 15.41 2.63
N GLU A 147 4.42 15.09 1.37
CA GLU A 147 5.08 13.97 0.71
C GLU A 147 6.57 14.26 0.53
N ILE A 148 7.42 13.35 1.02
CA ILE A 148 8.88 13.42 0.88
C ILE A 148 9.43 12.33 -0.03
N ALA A 149 8.68 11.24 -0.24
CA ALA A 149 9.02 10.18 -1.18
C ALA A 149 7.80 9.33 -1.55
N VAL A 150 7.84 8.75 -2.74
CA VAL A 150 6.95 7.67 -3.17
C VAL A 150 7.80 6.49 -3.61
N ARG A 151 7.42 5.29 -3.17
CA ARG A 151 8.15 4.05 -3.44
C ARG A 151 7.21 3.02 -4.04
N ARG A 152 7.55 2.49 -5.22
CA ARG A 152 6.90 1.29 -5.72
C ARG A 152 7.35 0.08 -4.93
N THR A 153 6.38 -0.73 -4.54
CA THR A 153 6.59 -1.90 -3.70
C THR A 153 5.87 -3.10 -4.27
N ALA A 154 6.46 -4.27 -4.05
CA ALA A 154 5.80 -5.56 -4.21
C ALA A 154 5.84 -6.29 -2.87
N THR A 155 4.76 -6.98 -2.54
CA THR A 155 4.63 -7.73 -1.29
C THR A 155 4.21 -9.15 -1.61
N ALA A 156 4.94 -10.13 -1.06
CA ALA A 156 4.54 -11.53 -1.08
C ALA A 156 4.15 -11.96 0.33
N GLY A 157 3.05 -12.71 0.45
CA GLY A 157 2.61 -13.29 1.71
C GLY A 157 2.55 -14.81 1.64
N THR A 158 2.91 -15.46 2.73
CA THR A 158 2.77 -16.90 2.98
C THR A 158 2.06 -17.10 4.31
N ARG A 159 1.17 -18.07 4.38
CA ARG A 159 0.40 -18.35 5.60
C ARG A 159 1.35 -18.54 6.79
N TYR A 160 1.06 -17.88 7.91
CA TYR A 160 1.80 -18.02 9.18
C TYR A 160 1.25 -19.19 9.99
#